data_AF-A0A4R2DQE3-F1
#
_entry.id   AF-A0A4R2DQE3-F1
#
_cell.length_a   1.000
_cell.length_b   1.000
_cell.length_c   1.000
_cell.angle_alpha   90.00
_cell.angle_beta   90.00
_cell.angle_gamma   90.00
#
_symmetry.space_group_name_H-M   'P 1'
#
loop_
_entity.id
_entity.type
_entity.pdbx_description
1 polymer ?
#
loop_
_entity_poly.entity_id
_entity_poly.type
_entity_poly.pdbx_seq_one_letter_code
_entity_poly.pdbx_strand_id
1 'polypeptide(L)'
;MARIRSIAAGTQKVQAHPTEVDCYYNIIDEDETRLLHLSTFGSDYRQSKPKSSQSIQLDRDMAVQLIEVLLKVFPDILPAAKAALPGPRGASDIAWPVDESPIFQSLLRELGIKD
;
A
#
# COMPACT_ATOMS: atom_id res chain seq x y z
N MET A 1 9.26 -11.03 8.75
CA MET A 1 7.81 -11.12 8.48
C MET A 1 7.07 -10.62 9.71
N ALA A 2 6.06 -9.77 9.52
CA ALA A 2 5.21 -9.26 10.60
C ALA A 2 3.85 -8.82 10.04
N ARG A 3 2.79 -8.95 10.85
CA ARG A 3 1.52 -8.24 10.62
C ARG A 3 1.52 -6.98 11.48
N ILE A 4 1.26 -5.84 10.86
CA ILE A 4 1.22 -4.55 11.55
C ILE A 4 -0.04 -4.51 12.41
N ARG A 5 0.11 -4.06 13.65
CA ARG A 5 -0.97 -3.94 14.63
C ARG A 5 -1.33 -2.50 14.99
N SER A 6 -0.44 -1.55 14.69
CA SER A 6 -0.59 -0.13 15.00
C SER A 6 0.47 0.68 14.25
N ILE A 7 0.13 1.88 13.79
CA ILE A 7 1.07 2.84 13.21
C ILE A 7 1.08 4.12 14.06
N ALA A 8 2.25 4.55 14.50
CA ALA A 8 2.42 5.75 15.31
C ALA A 8 3.75 6.44 15.01
N ALA A 9 3.86 7.73 15.34
CA ALA A 9 5.10 8.47 15.20
C ALA A 9 6.19 7.88 16.12
N GLY A 10 7.32 7.50 15.53
CA GLY A 10 8.49 7.02 16.28
C GLY A 10 9.24 8.18 16.95
N THR A 11 9.93 7.88 18.05
CA THR A 11 10.78 8.84 18.78
C THR A 11 12.26 8.68 18.45
N GLN A 12 12.62 7.64 17.70
CA GLN A 12 13.99 7.32 17.35
C GLN A 12 14.48 8.16 16.17
N LYS A 13 15.78 8.51 16.17
CA LYS A 13 16.43 9.16 15.03
C LYS A 13 16.72 8.10 13.96
N VAL A 14 15.98 8.17 12.86
CA VAL A 14 16.17 7.31 11.69
C VAL A 14 16.95 8.05 10.58
N GLN A 15 17.70 7.30 9.77
CA GLN A 15 18.43 7.80 8.61
C GLN A 15 17.91 7.13 7.34
N ALA A 16 18.04 7.80 6.19
CA ALA A 16 17.72 7.22 4.90
C ALA A 16 18.60 5.99 4.62
N HIS A 17 18.00 4.93 4.08
CA HIS A 17 18.74 3.74 3.66
C HIS A 17 19.53 4.03 2.37
N PRO A 18 20.73 3.45 2.19
CA PRO A 18 21.62 3.76 1.06
C PRO A 18 21.28 2.97 -0.22
N THR A 19 20.30 2.06 -0.18
CA THR A 19 19.95 1.17 -1.29
C THR A 19 18.46 1.17 -1.54
N GLU A 20 18.08 1.05 -2.81
CA GLU A 20 16.71 0.83 -3.25
C GLU A 20 16.45 -0.67 -3.43
N VAL A 21 15.18 -1.07 -3.29
CA VAL A 21 14.75 -2.47 -3.36
C VAL A 21 13.44 -2.56 -4.12
N ASP A 22 13.22 -3.67 -4.81
CA ASP A 22 11.91 -3.96 -5.39
C ASP A 22 10.93 -4.36 -4.30
N CYS A 23 9.71 -3.86 -4.37
CA CYS A 23 8.62 -4.24 -3.48
C CYS A 23 7.48 -4.85 -4.29
N TYR A 24 7.19 -6.11 -4.05
CA TYR A 24 6.01 -6.78 -4.61
C TYR A 24 4.88 -6.77 -3.59
N TYR A 25 3.65 -6.70 -4.09
CA TYR A 25 2.45 -6.86 -3.29
C TYR A 25 1.69 -8.13 -3.68
N ASN A 26 1.05 -8.73 -2.68
CA ASN A 26 0.12 -9.84 -2.84
C ASN A 26 -1.11 -9.56 -1.98
N ILE A 27 -2.25 -10.10 -2.40
CA ILE A 27 -3.49 -10.09 -1.61
C ILE A 27 -3.65 -11.49 -1.02
N ILE A 28 -3.95 -11.55 0.27
CA ILE A 28 -4.28 -12.78 0.98
C ILE A 28 -5.71 -12.61 1.50
N ASP A 29 -6.60 -13.48 1.07
CA ASP A 29 -7.95 -13.59 1.61
C ASP A 29 -7.96 -14.78 2.57
N GLU A 30 -8.03 -14.51 3.89
CA GLU A 30 -8.15 -15.52 4.96
C GLU A 30 -9.48 -15.29 5.67
N ASP A 31 -10.40 -16.25 5.54
CA ASP A 31 -11.77 -16.18 6.06
C ASP A 31 -12.48 -14.87 5.64
N GLU A 32 -12.83 -14.01 6.61
CA GLU A 32 -13.47 -12.71 6.41
C GLU A 32 -12.46 -11.54 6.38
N THR A 33 -11.16 -11.84 6.44
CA THR A 33 -10.10 -10.83 6.50
C THR A 33 -9.25 -10.82 5.23
N ARG A 34 -9.22 -9.66 4.56
CA ARG A 34 -8.28 -9.37 3.49
C ARG A 34 -7.01 -8.71 4.04
N LEU A 35 -5.85 -9.25 3.66
CA LEU A 35 -4.54 -8.72 3.99
C LEU A 35 -3.79 -8.29 2.73
N LEU A 36 -3.22 -7.09 2.77
CA LEU A 36 -2.18 -6.65 1.85
C LEU A 36 -0.84 -7.16 2.38
N HIS A 37 -0.15 -7.98 1.60
CA HIS A 37 1.19 -8.45 1.88
C HIS A 37 2.20 -7.69 1.01
N LEU A 38 3.21 -7.08 1.62
CA LEU A 38 4.32 -6.42 0.93
C LEU A 38 5.61 -7.15 1.23
N SER A 39 6.39 -7.44 0.17
CA SER A 39 7.67 -8.12 0.26
C SER A 39 8.74 -7.36 -0.52
N THR A 40 9.84 -7.02 0.15
CA THR A 40 10.99 -6.38 -0.50
C THR A 40 12.06 -7.39 -0.86
N PHE A 41 12.64 -7.25 -2.04
CA PHE A 41 13.71 -8.10 -2.54
C PHE A 41 14.97 -7.25 -2.78
N GLY A 42 16.12 -7.76 -2.31
CA GLY A 42 17.37 -7.00 -2.34
C GLY A 42 17.77 -6.56 -3.75
N SER A 43 18.46 -5.42 -3.83
CA SER A 43 18.97 -4.79 -5.06
C SER A 43 19.79 -5.73 -5.95
N ASP A 44 19.86 -5.41 -7.24
CA ASP A 44 20.52 -6.09 -8.38
C ASP A 44 21.92 -6.70 -8.16
N TYR A 45 22.62 -6.35 -7.08
CA TYR A 45 23.98 -6.82 -6.75
C TYR A 45 24.08 -8.21 -6.10
N ARG A 46 23.14 -9.14 -6.35
CA ARG A 46 23.26 -10.53 -5.84
C ARG A 46 23.35 -11.59 -6.94
N GLN A 47 24.36 -12.45 -6.80
CA GLN A 47 24.67 -13.59 -7.66
C GLN A 47 23.71 -14.79 -7.50
N SER A 48 22.62 -14.66 -6.74
CA SER A 48 21.65 -15.74 -6.45
C SER A 48 20.21 -15.22 -6.46
N LYS A 49 19.25 -16.12 -6.72
CA LYS A 49 17.81 -15.80 -6.87
C LYS A 49 17.32 -14.85 -5.76
N PRO A 50 16.54 -13.80 -6.09
CA PRO A 50 16.12 -12.80 -5.12
C PRO A 50 15.34 -13.46 -3.98
N LYS A 51 15.87 -13.36 -2.76
CA LYS A 51 15.24 -13.81 -1.52
C LYS A 51 14.64 -12.59 -0.83
N SER A 52 13.36 -12.67 -0.45
CA SER A 52 12.71 -11.61 0.34
C SER A 52 13.54 -11.31 1.59
N SER A 53 13.94 -10.06 1.75
CA SER A 53 14.72 -9.60 2.90
C SER A 53 13.81 -9.17 4.05
N GLN A 54 12.63 -8.66 3.73
CA GLN A 54 11.65 -8.14 4.68
C GLN A 54 10.24 -8.30 4.08
N SER A 55 9.27 -8.53 4.97
CA SER A 55 7.86 -8.57 4.58
C SER A 55 6.96 -8.08 5.71
N ILE A 56 5.92 -7.35 5.34
CA ILE A 56 4.89 -6.80 6.23
C ILE A 56 3.49 -7.09 5.69
N GLN A 57 2.52 -7.21 6.59
CA GLN A 57 1.10 -7.36 6.26
C GLN A 57 0.28 -6.27 6.93
N LEU A 58 -0.73 -5.78 6.20
CA LEU A 58 -1.70 -4.79 6.64
C LEU A 58 -3.10 -5.35 6.40
N ASP A 59 -3.97 -5.25 7.41
CA ASP A 59 -5.40 -5.38 7.20
C ASP A 59 -6.01 -4.03 6.84
N ARG A 60 -7.34 -4.01 6.68
CA ARG A 60 -8.10 -2.82 6.32
C ARG A 60 -7.86 -1.64 7.25
N ASP A 61 -7.88 -1.85 8.55
CA ASP A 61 -7.78 -0.77 9.53
C ASP A 61 -6.36 -0.19 9.56
N MET A 62 -5.33 -1.05 9.42
CA MET A 62 -3.96 -0.59 9.28
C MET A 62 -3.69 0.10 7.94
N ALA A 63 -4.37 -0.30 6.87
CA ALA A 63 -4.28 0.38 5.58
C ALA A 63 -4.81 1.83 5.67
N VAL A 64 -5.91 2.06 6.40
CA VAL A 64 -6.43 3.42 6.66
C VAL A 64 -5.40 4.26 7.41
N GLN A 65 -4.83 3.74 8.50
CA GLN A 65 -3.79 4.45 9.25
C GLN A 65 -2.55 4.76 8.39
N LEU A 66 -2.17 3.84 7.50
CA LEU A 66 -1.06 4.07 6.58
C LEU A 66 -1.38 5.21 5.59
N ILE A 67 -2.59 5.25 5.03
CA ILE A 67 -3.04 6.33 4.14
C ILE A 67 -2.97 7.68 4.87
N GLU A 68 -3.46 7.77 6.10
CA GLU A 68 -3.38 8.99 6.91
C GLU A 68 -1.94 9.49 7.07
N VAL A 69 -1.00 8.57 7.36
CA VAL A 69 0.42 8.91 7.48
C VAL A 69 1.00 9.36 6.14
N LEU A 70 0.68 8.68 5.04
CA LEU A 70 1.14 9.05 3.70
C LEU A 70 0.67 10.45 3.30
N LEU A 71 -0.60 10.77 3.52
CA LEU A 71 -1.16 12.09 3.22
C LEU A 71 -0.59 13.20 4.12
N LYS A 72 -0.29 12.88 5.38
CA LYS A 72 0.39 13.81 6.28
C LYS A 72 1.81 14.14 5.81
N VAL A 73 2.54 13.15 5.29
CA VAL A 73 3.92 13.31 4.84
C VAL A 73 4.01 13.95 3.45
N PHE A 74 3.07 13.61 2.56
CA PHE A 74 3.04 14.08 1.19
C PHE A 74 1.64 14.66 0.86
N PRO A 75 1.34 15.90 1.28
CA PRO A 75 0.00 16.47 1.19
C PRO A 75 -0.49 16.72 -0.25
N ASP A 76 0.40 16.70 -1.23
CA ASP A 76 0.16 16.99 -2.64
C ASP A 76 0.03 15.74 -3.53
N ILE A 77 0.04 14.52 -2.97
CA ILE A 77 0.05 13.28 -3.77
C ILE A 77 -1.29 12.95 -4.42
N LEU A 78 -2.39 13.55 -3.98
CA LEU A 78 -3.74 13.16 -4.40
C LEU A 78 -3.98 13.28 -5.91
N PRO A 79 -3.58 14.37 -6.60
CA PRO A 79 -3.70 14.45 -8.05
C PRO A 79 -2.90 13.38 -8.80
N ALA A 80 -1.68 13.08 -8.33
CA ALA A 80 -0.83 12.06 -8.92
C ALA A 80 -1.39 10.64 -8.67
N ALA A 81 -1.86 10.36 -7.46
CA ALA A 81 -2.51 9.10 -7.13
C ALA A 81 -3.76 8.88 -7.97
N LYS A 82 -4.59 9.91 -8.17
CA LYS A 82 -5.76 9.87 -9.07
C LYS A 82 -5.36 9.51 -10.50
N ALA A 83 -4.29 10.09 -11.02
CA ALA A 83 -3.81 9.80 -12.37
C ALA A 83 -3.23 8.38 -12.51
N ALA A 84 -2.67 7.84 -11.43
CA ALA A 84 -2.08 6.50 -11.40
C ALA A 84 -3.11 5.37 -11.21
N LEU A 85 -4.27 5.66 -10.62
CA LEU A 85 -5.37 4.71 -10.55
C LEU A 85 -5.86 4.40 -11.97
N PRO A 86 -5.95 3.12 -12.38
CA PRO A 86 -6.50 2.78 -13.67
C PRO A 86 -7.94 3.32 -13.75
N GLY A 87 -8.26 4.05 -14.82
CA GLY A 87 -9.63 4.43 -15.10
C GLY A 87 -10.53 3.18 -15.24
N PRO A 88 -11.87 3.33 -15.19
CA PRO A 88 -12.83 2.22 -15.07
C PRO A 88 -12.74 1.12 -16.15
N ARG A 89 -11.94 1.30 -17.21
CA ARG A 89 -11.70 0.29 -18.26
C ARG A 89 -10.54 -0.68 -18.00
N GLY A 90 -9.67 -0.43 -17.02
CA GLY A 90 -8.52 -1.29 -16.69
C GLY A 90 -8.72 -2.23 -15.51
N ALA A 91 -9.87 -2.17 -14.85
CA ALA A 91 -10.18 -2.93 -13.64
C ALA A 91 -10.62 -4.39 -13.90
N SER A 92 -10.60 -4.87 -15.15
CA SER A 92 -11.06 -6.23 -15.49
C SER A 92 -10.09 -7.33 -15.09
N ASP A 93 -8.80 -7.02 -14.89
CA ASP A 93 -7.76 -8.02 -14.60
C ASP A 93 -7.22 -7.97 -13.16
N ILE A 94 -7.61 -6.94 -12.40
CA ILE A 94 -7.40 -6.88 -10.95
C ILE A 94 -8.81 -6.97 -10.37
N ALA A 95 -9.17 -8.12 -9.80
CA ALA A 95 -10.43 -8.30 -9.08
C ALA A 95 -10.45 -7.46 -7.79
N TRP A 96 -10.41 -6.14 -7.95
CA TRP A 96 -10.78 -5.19 -6.92
C TRP A 96 -12.32 -5.25 -6.88
N PRO A 97 -12.94 -5.59 -5.75
CA PRO A 97 -14.36 -5.35 -5.60
C PRO A 97 -14.52 -3.83 -5.57
N VAL A 98 -14.78 -3.26 -6.74
CA VAL A 98 -15.03 -1.82 -6.95
C VAL A 98 -16.29 -1.38 -6.17
N ASP A 99 -17.10 -2.35 -5.72
CA ASP A 99 -18.45 -2.15 -5.22
C ASP A 99 -18.59 -2.04 -3.68
N GLU A 100 -17.56 -2.31 -2.86
CA GLU A 100 -17.82 -2.48 -1.40
C GLU A 100 -16.87 -1.75 -0.44
N SER A 101 -16.26 -0.64 -0.83
CA SER A 101 -15.60 0.23 0.16
C SER A 101 -16.27 1.60 0.23
N PRO A 102 -17.27 1.77 1.12
CA PRO A 102 -17.88 3.07 1.41
C PRO A 102 -16.85 4.13 1.81
N ILE A 103 -15.73 3.73 2.42
CA ILE A 103 -14.63 4.65 2.79
C ILE A 103 -13.87 5.10 1.55
N PHE A 104 -13.56 4.19 0.62
CA PHE A 104 -12.89 4.55 -0.63
C PHE A 104 -13.79 5.44 -1.49
N GLN A 105 -15.07 5.12 -1.58
CA GLN A 105 -16.05 5.94 -2.29
C GLN A 105 -16.24 7.31 -1.63
N SER A 106 -16.25 7.38 -0.29
CA SER A 106 -16.28 8.66 0.43
C SER A 106 -15.02 9.49 0.19
N LEU A 107 -13.84 8.84 0.19
CA LEU A 107 -12.58 9.49 -0.11
C LEU A 107 -12.56 10.03 -1.54
N LEU A 108 -12.93 9.22 -2.53
CA LEU A 108 -13.04 9.65 -3.93
C LEU A 108 -14.01 10.84 -4.08
N ARG A 109 -15.14 10.79 -3.37
CA ARG A 109 -16.15 11.85 -3.37
C ARG A 109 -15.65 13.14 -2.75
N GLU A 110 -14.98 13.07 -1.59
CA GLU A 110 -14.34 14.22 -0.93
C GLU A 110 -13.20 14.79 -1.77
N LEU A 111 -12.53 13.95 -2.56
CA LEU A 111 -11.45 14.32 -3.46
C LEU A 111 -11.95 14.80 -4.84
N GLY A 112 -13.26 14.90 -5.07
CA GLY A 112 -13.83 15.38 -6.33
C GLY A 112 -13.57 14.47 -7.52
N ILE A 113 -13.34 13.17 -7.27
CA ILE A 113 -13.14 12.14 -8.28
C ILE A 113 -14.48 11.45 -8.48
N LYS A 114 -15.16 11.79 -9.57
CA LYS A 114 -16.36 11.07 -10.04
C LYS A 114 -15.92 10.04 -11.09
N ASP A 115 -16.56 8.88 -11.06
CA ASP A 115 -16.47 7.85 -12.11
C ASP A 115 -16.73 8.42 -13.52
#